data_AF-A0A8T5DHP7-F1
#
_entry.id   AF-A0A8T5DHP7-F1
#
_cell.length_a   1.000
_cell.length_b   1.000
_cell.length_c   1.000
_cell.angle_alpha   90.00
_cell.angle_beta   90.00
_cell.angle_gamma   90.00
#
_symmetry.space_group_name_H-M   'P 1'
#
loop_
_entity.id
_entity.type
_entity.pdbx_description
1 polymer ?
#
loop_
_entity_poly.entity_id
_entity_poly.type
_entity_poly.pdbx_seq_one_letter_code
_entity_poly.pdbx_strand_id
1 'polypeptide(L)' 'MKLMVFNGENKGETYLAEEMDAEDDYLAGFEDEEEVEECEECGAAIRNNSVSREVNGEVFNFCCKECADEYEESVI' A
#
# COMPACT_ATOMS: atom_id res chain seq x y z
N MET A 1 38.17 -47.46 16.20
CA MET A 1 38.04 -46.14 16.85
C MET A 1 36.89 -46.22 17.84
N LYS A 2 37.18 -45.93 19.11
CA LYS A 2 36.21 -45.87 20.21
C LYS A 2 36.54 -44.63 21.05
N LEU A 3 35.51 -44.09 21.71
CA LEU A 3 35.41 -42.89 22.56
C LEU A 3 35.13 -41.58 21.80
N MET A 4 34.23 -40.71 22.25
CA MET A 4 33.99 -40.29 23.64
C MET A 4 32.52 -40.07 24.00
N VAL A 5 32.21 -40.35 25.27
CA VAL A 5 30.97 -40.07 25.99
C VAL A 5 31.00 -38.62 26.49
N PHE A 6 29.89 -37.90 26.41
CA PHE A 6 29.64 -36.69 27.19
C PHE A 6 28.24 -36.79 27.84
N ASN A 7 28.23 -36.85 29.17
CA ASN A 7 27.06 -36.58 30.01
C ASN A 7 26.98 -35.06 30.24
N GLY A 8 25.77 -34.51 30.22
CA GLY A 8 25.51 -33.15 30.69
C GLY A 8 24.00 -32.93 30.81
N GLU A 9 23.53 -32.84 32.04
CA GLU A 9 22.13 -32.61 32.41
C GLU A 9 21.50 -31.41 31.67
N ASN A 10 20.26 -31.55 31.18
CA ASN A 10 19.18 -30.61 31.52
C ASN A 10 17.80 -31.18 31.18
N LYS A 11 16.86 -30.84 32.06
CA LYS A 11 15.55 -31.46 32.23
C LYS A 11 14.53 -30.89 31.24
N GLY A 12 13.74 -31.79 30.65
CA GLY A 12 12.33 -31.59 30.30
C GLY A 12 11.97 -30.30 29.57
N GLU A 13 12.08 -30.31 28.25
CA GLU A 13 11.27 -29.45 27.40
C GLU A 13 9.85 -30.03 27.34
N THR A 14 8.99 -29.54 28.24
CA THR A 14 7.55 -29.74 28.15
C THR A 14 7.05 -28.85 27.02
N TYR A 15 6.54 -29.47 25.95
CA TYR A 15 5.83 -28.80 24.88
C TYR A 15 4.54 -28.19 25.44
N LEU A 16 4.58 -26.92 25.83
CA LEU A 16 3.39 -26.11 26.02
C LEU A 16 2.90 -25.75 24.62
N ALA A 17 1.85 -26.45 24.18
CA ALA A 17 1.02 -25.99 23.09
C ALA A 17 0.29 -24.73 23.58
N GLU A 18 0.91 -23.57 23.40
CA GLU A 18 0.20 -22.31 23.47
C GLU A 18 -0.55 -22.17 22.14
N GLU A 19 -1.88 -22.19 22.22
CA GLU A 19 -2.79 -22.06 21.08
C GLU A 19 -2.52 -20.71 20.41
N MET A 20 -1.99 -20.76 19.18
CA MET A 20 -1.81 -19.59 18.33
C MET A 20 -3.18 -19.03 17.92
N ASP A 21 -3.67 -18.08 18.69
CA ASP A 21 -4.69 -17.13 18.23
C ASP A 21 -3.93 -15.94 17.60
N ALA A 22 -3.40 -16.16 16.39
CA ALA A 22 -2.41 -15.29 15.74
C ALA A 22 -2.82 -14.88 14.32
N GLU A 23 -4.12 -14.80 14.05
CA GLU A 23 -4.63 -14.56 12.68
C GLU A 23 -5.36 -13.20 12.55
N ASP A 24 -5.65 -12.48 13.64
CA ASP A 24 -6.42 -11.22 13.61
C ASP A 24 -5.56 -9.93 13.74
N ASP A 25 -4.25 -10.04 14.01
CA ASP A 25 -3.36 -8.86 14.18
C ASP A 25 -2.66 -8.42 12.87
N TYR A 26 -2.77 -9.23 11.80
CA TYR A 26 -2.12 -8.92 10.52
C TYR A 26 -2.87 -7.89 9.66
N LEU A 27 -4.08 -7.47 10.07
CA LEU A 27 -4.98 -6.62 9.29
C LEU A 27 -5.29 -5.26 9.96
N ALA A 28 -4.43 -4.79 10.86
CA ALA A 28 -4.66 -3.55 11.62
C ALA A 28 -3.68 -2.41 11.25
N GLY A 29 -3.33 -2.28 9.96
CA GLY A 29 -2.24 -1.41 9.52
C GLY A 29 -2.46 -0.53 8.29
N PHE A 30 -3.67 -0.45 7.73
CA PHE A 30 -3.97 0.54 6.68
C PHE A 30 -4.58 1.78 7.34
N GLU A 31 -3.71 2.58 7.96
CA GLU A 31 -4.05 3.94 8.38
C GLU A 31 -4.28 4.78 7.11
N ASP A 32 -5.53 5.20 6.93
CA ASP A 32 -6.05 6.26 6.05
C ASP A 32 -5.20 6.56 4.81
N GLU A 33 -5.43 5.81 3.73
CA GLU A 33 -5.14 6.30 2.37
C GLU A 33 -6.03 7.53 2.16
N GLU A 34 -5.49 8.74 2.42
CA GLU A 34 -6.11 9.98 1.93
C GLU A 34 -6.33 9.78 0.44
N GLU A 35 -7.61 9.71 0.01
CA GLU A 35 -7.98 9.64 -1.40
C GLU A 35 -7.38 10.86 -2.11
N VAL A 36 -6.22 10.66 -2.73
CA VAL A 36 -5.57 11.66 -3.56
C VAL A 36 -6.25 11.62 -4.92
N GLU A 37 -6.76 12.76 -5.38
CA GLU A 37 -7.24 12.86 -6.76
C GLU A 37 -6.07 12.57 -7.72
N GLU A 38 -6.33 11.89 -8.82
CA GLU A 38 -5.33 11.59 -9.83
C GLU A 38 -5.55 12.45 -11.07
N CYS A 39 -4.46 12.79 -11.76
CA CYS A 39 -4.53 13.51 -13.02
C CYS A 39 -5.05 12.58 -14.13
N GLU A 40 -6.12 12.98 -14.79
CA GLU A 40 -6.78 12.15 -15.82
C GLU A 40 -5.93 11.93 -17.08
N GLU A 41 -4.92 12.79 -17.33
CA GLU A 41 -3.96 12.59 -18.43
C GLU A 41 -2.81 11.66 -18.08
N CYS A 42 -2.17 11.91 -16.93
CA CYS A 42 -0.85 11.33 -16.63
C CYS A 42 -0.88 10.35 -15.46
N GLY A 43 -2.00 10.21 -14.75
CA GLY A 43 -2.17 9.36 -13.58
C GLY A 43 -1.38 9.81 -12.35
N ALA A 44 -0.84 11.03 -12.34
CA ALA A 44 -0.09 11.54 -11.21
C ALA A 44 -1.03 11.99 -10.08
N ALA A 45 -0.70 11.64 -8.84
CA ALA A 45 -1.42 12.11 -7.66
C ALA A 45 -1.37 13.65 -7.56
N ILE A 46 -2.55 14.26 -7.49
CA ILE A 46 -2.75 15.68 -7.33
C ILE A 46 -2.73 16.01 -5.84
N ARG A 47 -1.65 16.66 -5.41
CA ARG A 47 -1.46 17.00 -4.00
C ARG A 47 -1.86 18.43 -3.66
N ASN A 48 -1.69 19.38 -4.60
CA ASN A 48 -1.99 20.81 -4.41
C ASN A 48 -2.16 21.50 -5.76
N ASN A 49 -3.12 22.43 -5.86
CA ASN A 49 -3.45 23.22 -7.07
C ASN A 49 -3.88 22.35 -8.26
N SER A 50 -5.00 21.64 -8.12
CA SER A 50 -5.66 21.01 -9.27
C SER A 50 -6.14 22.06 -10.27
N VAL A 51 -6.06 21.70 -11.55
CA VAL A 51 -6.71 22.42 -12.64
C VAL A 51 -7.92 21.61 -13.05
N SER A 52 -9.12 22.17 -12.91
CA SER A 52 -10.35 21.52 -13.37
C SER A 52 -10.73 22.03 -14.75
N ARG A 53 -11.09 21.14 -15.68
CA ARG A 53 -11.63 21.50 -17.00
C ARG A 53 -12.88 20.68 -17.32
N GLU A 54 -13.81 21.32 -18.00
CA GLU A 54 -15.00 20.67 -18.53
C GLU A 54 -14.73 20.26 -19.99
N VAL A 55 -14.80 18.96 -20.27
CA VAL A 55 -14.61 18.37 -21.60
C VAL A 55 -15.78 17.43 -21.88
N ASN A 56 -16.48 17.61 -23.01
CA ASN A 56 -17.69 16.85 -23.37
C ASN A 56 -18.81 16.83 -22.31
N GLY A 57 -18.87 17.82 -21.42
CA GLY A 57 -19.86 17.92 -20.34
C GLY A 57 -19.48 17.17 -19.07
N GLU A 58 -18.27 16.63 -18.98
CA GLU A 58 -17.69 16.03 -17.78
C GLU A 58 -16.56 16.91 -17.23
N VAL A 59 -16.43 17.00 -15.91
CA VAL A 59 -15.39 17.80 -15.24
C VAL A 59 -14.24 16.88 -14.85
N PHE A 60 -13.06 17.14 -15.40
CA PHE A 60 -11.82 16.40 -15.14
C PHE A 60 -10.83 17.26 -14.35
N ASN A 61 -10.03 16.63 -13.49
CA ASN A 61 -9.01 17.26 -12.68
C ASN A 61 -7.61 16.89 -13.16
N PHE A 62 -6.72 17.89 -13.19
CA PHE A 62 -5.36 17.75 -13.71
C PHE A 62 -4.34 18.31 -12.73
N CYS A 63 -3.13 17.73 -12.74
CA CYS A 63 -2.02 18.20 -11.91
C CYS A 63 -1.44 19.54 -12.38
N CYS A 64 -1.63 19.90 -13.64
CA CYS A 64 -1.17 21.15 -14.22
C CYS A 64 -2.02 21.56 -15.43
N LYS A 65 -1.83 22.80 -15.89
CA LYS A 65 -2.55 23.34 -17.04
C LYS A 65 -2.17 22.65 -18.35
N GLU A 66 -0.91 22.29 -18.53
CA GLU A 66 -0.43 21.62 -19.74
C GLU A 66 -1.16 20.29 -19.96
N CYS A 67 -1.31 19.45 -18.92
CA CYS A 67 -2.13 18.25 -18.99
C CYS A 67 -3.59 18.57 -19.35
N ALA A 68 -4.18 19.58 -18.72
CA ALA A 68 -5.57 19.94 -19.03
C ALA A 68 -5.77 20.35 -20.51
N ASP A 69 -4.82 21.10 -21.07
CA ASP A 69 -4.86 21.51 -22.48
C ASP A 69 -4.58 20.31 -23.43
N GLU A 70 -3.65 19.41 -23.09
CA GLU A 70 -3.38 18.17 -23.85
C GLU A 70 -4.57 17.20 -23.86
N TYR A 71 -5.28 17.04 -22.72
CA TYR A 71 -6.50 16.23 -22.61
C TYR A 71 -7.59 16.78 -23.54
N GLU A 72 -7.82 18.10 -23.46
CA GLU A 72 -8.83 18.79 -24.27
C GLU A 72 -8.53 18.62 -25.77
N GLU A 73 -7.27 18.79 -26.21
CA GLU A 73 -6.86 18.58 -27.60
C GLU A 73 -6.97 17.12 -28.05
N SER A 74 -6.74 16.15 -27.15
CA SER A 74 -6.81 14.72 -27.46
C SER A 74 -8.24 14.20 -27.59
N VAL A 75 -9.20 14.88 -26.95
CA VAL A 75 -10.60 14.45 -26.81
C VAL A 75 -11.55 15.17 -27.80
N ILE A 76 -11.13 16.31 -28.39
CA ILE A 76 -11.83 17.04 -29.46
C ILE A 76 -11.64 16.39 -30.83
#